data_AF-A0A7Y2KU33-F1
#
_entry.id   AF-A0A7Y2KU33-F1
#
_cell.length_a   1.000
_cell.length_b   1.000
_cell.length_c   1.000
_cell.angle_alpha   90.00
_cell.angle_beta   90.00
_cell.angle_gamma   90.00
#
_symmetry.space_group_name_H-M   'P 1'
#
loop_
_entity.id
_entity.type
_entity.pdbx_description
1 polymer ?
#
loop_
_entity_poly.entity_id
_entity_poly.type
_entity_poly.pdbx_seq_one_letter_code
_entity_poly.pdbx_strand_id
1 'polypeptide(L)'
;MLEPGQPDDQAFPATIQVDVREPQTSEFLEQLAPLIPAENLPKAETIIAELTMRHSGPLPPARELANYKAVDESFAERIMRMAEREQAARHAMPGEFLKREYALKSRGQHYALALAICILVFAGYLAYLGDSETAGKVAIGTLVGIVGIFVVGKAADIYGERKADDKPE
;
A
#
# COMPACT_ATOMS: atom_id res chain seq x y z
N MET A 1 -10.88 16.90 60.38
CA MET A 1 -11.89 15.90 60.03
C MET A 1 -12.21 16.08 58.55
N LEU A 2 -11.92 15.04 57.77
CA LEU A 2 -12.33 14.72 56.39
C LEU A 2 -11.67 15.50 55.23
N GLU A 3 -10.72 14.81 54.58
CA GLU A 3 -10.14 15.10 53.26
C GLU A 3 -11.16 14.91 52.11
N PRO A 4 -11.03 15.64 50.99
CA PRO A 4 -11.87 15.45 49.81
C PRO A 4 -11.33 14.35 48.89
N GLY A 5 -12.26 13.58 48.31
CA GLY A 5 -12.02 12.34 47.59
C GLY A 5 -11.26 12.48 46.27
N GLN A 6 -10.36 11.53 46.10
CA GLN A 6 -9.57 11.22 44.91
C GLN A 6 -10.46 10.52 43.85
N PRO A 7 -10.58 11.03 42.60
CA PRO A 7 -11.33 10.34 41.57
C PRO A 7 -10.47 9.34 40.78
N ASP A 8 -11.01 8.13 40.71
CA ASP A 8 -10.85 7.05 39.74
C ASP A 8 -9.47 6.70 39.14
N ASP A 9 -9.03 5.55 39.61
CA ASP A 9 -7.96 4.66 39.16
C ASP A 9 -8.29 4.01 37.80
N GLN A 10 -8.21 4.79 36.72
CA GLN A 10 -8.18 4.25 35.35
C GLN A 10 -7.13 4.97 34.49
N ALA A 11 -5.88 4.53 34.58
CA ALA A 11 -4.88 4.78 33.55
C ALA A 11 -3.94 3.58 33.42
N PHE A 12 -4.24 2.73 32.43
CA PHE A 12 -3.38 1.78 31.71
C PHE A 12 -2.17 1.18 32.46
N PRO A 13 -2.06 -0.15 32.61
CA PRO A 13 -0.85 -0.79 33.12
C PRO A 13 0.29 -0.67 32.09
N ALA A 14 1.01 0.46 32.10
CA ALA A 14 2.14 0.73 31.23
C ALA A 14 3.45 0.39 31.95
N THR A 15 3.68 -0.90 32.19
CA THR A 15 5.04 -1.40 32.30
C THR A 15 5.09 -2.79 31.70
N ILE A 16 5.12 -2.86 30.36
CA ILE A 16 5.74 -4.03 29.72
C ILE A 16 7.24 -3.85 29.96
N GLN A 17 7.72 -4.41 31.08
CA GLN A 17 9.13 -4.69 31.25
C GLN A 17 9.48 -5.76 30.22
N VAL A 18 10.07 -5.35 29.10
CA VAL A 18 10.80 -6.29 28.25
C VAL A 18 12.11 -6.55 28.98
N ASP A 19 12.05 -7.52 29.88
CA ASP A 19 13.19 -8.19 30.50
C ASP A 19 14.04 -8.77 29.37
N VAL A 20 15.08 -8.05 28.95
CA VAL A 20 16.16 -8.64 28.14
C VAL A 20 16.99 -9.47 29.10
N ARG A 21 16.43 -10.61 29.47
CA ARG A 21 17.16 -11.69 30.07
C ARG A 21 18.08 -12.22 28.96
N GLU A 22 19.38 -12.26 29.23
CA GLU A 22 20.40 -12.98 28.45
C GLU A 22 20.39 -14.54 28.51
N PRO A 23 19.37 -15.31 29.00
CA PRO A 23 19.40 -16.77 29.01
C PRO A 23 18.67 -17.44 27.83
N GLN A 24 17.95 -16.69 26.98
CA GLN A 24 17.14 -17.28 25.90
C GLN A 24 18.01 -17.83 24.75
N THR A 25 19.20 -17.27 24.53
CA THR A 25 20.08 -17.72 23.44
C THR A 25 20.66 -19.10 23.73
N SER A 26 21.05 -19.40 24.97
CA SER A 26 21.56 -20.73 25.34
C SER A 26 20.46 -21.79 25.37
N GLU A 27 19.27 -21.44 25.85
CA GLU A 27 18.12 -22.37 25.99
C GLU A 27 17.54 -22.75 24.61
N PHE A 28 17.47 -21.78 23.69
CA PHE A 28 17.06 -22.01 22.30
C PHE A 28 18.11 -22.81 21.51
N LEU A 29 19.40 -22.60 21.75
CA LEU A 29 20.48 -23.40 21.15
C LEU A 29 20.51 -24.83 21.70
N GLU A 30 20.19 -25.04 22.98
CA GLU A 30 20.11 -26.37 23.60
C GLU A 30 18.91 -27.17 23.07
N GLN A 31 17.77 -26.50 22.80
CA GLN A 31 16.60 -27.12 22.18
C GLN A 31 16.80 -27.47 20.70
N LEU A 32 17.68 -26.75 20.00
CA LEU A 32 17.99 -26.98 18.58
C LEU A 32 19.24 -27.86 18.37
N ALA A 33 20.07 -28.04 19.40
CA ALA A 33 21.24 -28.92 19.40
C ALA A 33 20.99 -30.36 18.91
N PRO A 34 19.85 -31.03 19.20
CA PRO A 34 19.59 -32.37 18.67
C PRO A 34 19.22 -32.40 17.18
N LEU A 35 18.90 -31.26 16.56
CA LEU A 35 18.48 -31.16 15.15
C LEU A 35 19.56 -30.55 14.23
N ILE A 36 20.63 -29.99 14.80
CA ILE A 36 21.74 -29.40 14.06
C ILE A 36 22.97 -30.33 14.19
N PRO A 37 23.40 -31.03 13.13
CA PRO A 37 24.66 -31.77 13.13
C PRO A 37 25.81 -30.84 13.53
N ALA A 38 26.73 -31.30 14.39
CA ALA A 38 27.83 -30.49 14.97
C ALA A 38 28.69 -29.73 13.93
N GLU A 39 28.65 -30.15 12.66
CA GLU A 39 29.32 -29.53 11.52
C GLU A 39 28.73 -28.16 11.13
N ASN A 40 27.47 -27.86 11.47
CA ASN A 40 26.76 -26.65 11.04
C ASN A 40 26.55 -25.61 12.15
N LEU A 41 27.02 -25.86 13.37
CA LEU A 41 26.96 -24.94 14.50
C LEU A 41 27.53 -23.52 14.19
N PRO A 42 28.73 -23.37 13.59
CA PRO A 42 29.25 -22.04 13.27
C PRO A 42 28.45 -21.31 12.17
N LYS A 43 27.79 -22.07 11.28
CA LYS A 43 26.90 -21.50 10.25
C LYS A 43 25.57 -21.05 10.86
N ALA A 44 25.03 -21.81 11.81
CA ALA A 44 23.82 -21.45 12.54
C ALA A 44 24.04 -20.18 13.38
N GLU A 45 25.18 -20.04 14.06
CA GLU A 45 25.55 -18.81 14.78
C GLU A 45 25.61 -17.60 13.84
N THR A 46 26.19 -17.76 12.65
CA THR A 46 26.28 -16.68 11.66
C THR A 46 24.91 -16.27 11.13
N ILE A 47 24.03 -17.24 10.85
CA ILE A 47 22.67 -16.99 10.36
C ILE A 47 21.82 -16.29 11.44
N ILE A 48 21.94 -16.70 12.70
CA ILE A 48 21.21 -16.09 13.82
C ILE A 48 21.71 -14.66 14.10
N ALA A 49 23.03 -14.43 14.03
CA ALA A 49 23.60 -13.09 14.14
C ALA A 49 23.13 -12.16 13.01
N GLU A 50 23.03 -12.67 11.78
CA GLU A 50 22.52 -11.92 10.63
C GLU A 50 21.02 -11.60 10.77
N LEU A 51 20.22 -12.53 11.29
CA LEU A 51 18.79 -12.34 11.56
C LEU A 51 18.55 -11.25 12.62
N THR A 52 19.43 -11.14 13.62
CA THR A 52 19.28 -10.18 14.73
C THR A 52 19.58 -8.74 14.31
N MET A 53 20.35 -8.53 13.22
CA MET A 53 20.68 -7.20 12.69
C MET A 53 19.72 -6.69 11.61
N ARG A 54 18.72 -7.49 11.20
CA ARG A 54 17.72 -7.07 10.22
C ARG A 54 16.63 -6.25 10.88
N HIS A 55 16.85 -4.95 10.99
CA HIS A 55 15.81 -4.01 11.36
C HIS A 55 15.01 -3.57 10.14
N SER A 56 13.72 -3.91 10.09
CA SER A 56 12.80 -3.51 9.02
C SER A 56 11.78 -2.50 9.54
N GLY A 57 12.08 -1.22 9.36
CA GLY A 57 11.19 -0.12 9.69
C GLY A 57 11.87 1.25 9.52
N PRO A 58 11.10 2.35 9.37
CA PRO A 58 11.65 3.69 9.17
C PRO A 58 12.29 4.31 10.42
N LEU A 59 12.09 3.68 11.59
CA LEU A 59 12.60 4.13 12.89
C LEU A 59 13.64 3.16 13.40
N PRO A 60 14.81 3.60 13.91
CA PRO A 60 15.77 2.71 14.55
C PRO A 60 15.18 2.04 15.79
N PRO A 61 15.72 0.89 16.23
CA PRO A 61 15.27 0.22 17.44
C PRO A 61 15.41 1.14 18.67
N ALA A 62 14.52 0.96 19.65
CA ALA A 62 14.41 1.86 20.82
C ALA A 62 15.74 2.06 21.58
N ARG A 63 16.57 1.02 21.64
CA ARG A 63 17.91 1.07 22.25
C ARG A 63 18.85 2.02 21.50
N GLU A 64 18.82 2.01 20.18
CA GLU A 64 19.61 2.93 19.36
C GLU A 64 19.08 4.36 19.45
N LEU A 65 17.75 4.55 19.47
CA LEU A 65 17.15 5.86 19.72
C LEU A 65 17.58 6.47 21.07
N ALA A 66 17.66 5.66 22.12
CA ALA A 66 18.17 6.10 23.42
C ALA A 66 19.66 6.50 23.35
N ASN A 67 20.47 5.77 22.58
CA ASN A 67 21.87 6.12 22.34
C ASN A 67 21.99 7.45 21.57
N TYR A 68 21.16 7.67 20.55
CA TYR A 68 21.12 8.94 19.82
C TYR A 68 20.74 10.10 20.73
N LYS A 69 19.74 9.91 21.62
CA LYS A 69 19.34 10.90 22.61
C LYS A 69 20.47 11.23 23.60
N ALA A 70 21.28 10.23 23.97
CA ALA A 70 22.41 10.41 24.88
C ALA A 70 23.57 11.19 24.24
N VAL A 71 23.71 11.15 22.91
CA VAL A 71 24.67 11.98 22.17
C VAL A 71 24.17 13.41 22.04
N ASP A 72 22.92 13.58 21.61
CA ASP A 72 22.25 14.88 21.48
C ASP A 72 20.73 14.66 21.57
N GLU A 73 20.07 15.38 22.49
CA GLU A 73 18.63 15.23 22.72
C GLU A 73 17.80 15.53 21.46
N SER A 74 18.30 16.39 20.56
CA SER A 74 17.63 16.75 19.30
C SER A 74 17.66 15.65 18.23
N PHE A 75 18.57 14.68 18.32
CA PHE A 75 18.73 13.65 17.28
C PHE A 75 17.57 12.67 17.25
N ALA A 76 17.12 12.22 18.43
CA ALA A 76 15.95 11.35 18.52
C ALA A 76 14.70 12.02 17.94
N GLU A 77 14.49 13.32 18.23
CA GLU A 77 13.36 14.08 17.68
C GLU A 77 13.46 14.24 16.15
N ARG A 78 14.66 14.50 15.62
CA ARG A 78 14.87 14.61 14.16
C ARG A 78 14.61 13.29 13.43
N ILE A 79 15.02 12.16 14.02
CA ILE A 79 14.77 10.82 13.48
C ILE A 79 13.27 10.52 13.48
N MET A 80 12.59 10.80 14.61
CA MET A 80 11.14 10.62 14.71
C MET A 80 10.39 11.47 13.68
N ARG A 81 10.72 12.77 13.56
CA ARG A 81 10.11 13.66 12.54
C ARG A 81 10.39 13.21 11.12
N MET A 82 11.58 12.66 10.84
CA MET A 82 11.91 12.13 9.52
C MET A 82 11.05 10.91 9.19
N ALA A 83 10.88 9.98 10.13
CA ALA A 83 10.02 8.82 9.97
C ALA A 83 8.53 9.20 9.82
N GLU A 84 8.04 10.16 10.62
CA GLU A 84 6.68 10.68 10.50
C GLU A 84 6.42 11.33 9.14
N ARG A 85 7.38 12.10 8.61
CA ARG A 85 7.28 12.72 7.28
C ARG A 85 7.29 11.67 6.18
N GLU A 86 8.14 10.65 6.28
CA GLU A 86 8.19 9.53 5.34
C GLU A 86 6.86 8.74 5.37
N GLN A 87 6.32 8.47 6.56
CA GLN A 87 5.04 7.81 6.73
C GLN A 87 3.89 8.66 6.17
N ALA A 88 3.87 9.97 6.46
CA ALA A 88 2.88 10.89 5.91
C ALA A 88 2.96 10.98 4.39
N ALA A 89 4.16 11.02 3.80
CA ALA A 89 4.35 11.00 2.35
C ALA A 89 3.84 9.69 1.72
N ARG A 90 4.12 8.55 2.35
CA ARG A 90 3.62 7.23 1.92
C ARG A 90 2.10 7.10 2.05
N HIS A 91 1.48 7.75 3.03
CA HIS A 91 0.02 7.76 3.14
C HIS A 91 -0.65 8.80 2.24
N ALA A 92 0.04 9.90 1.92
CA ALA A 92 -0.45 10.95 1.03
C ALA A 92 -0.40 10.53 -0.45
N MET A 93 0.66 9.82 -0.88
CA MET A 93 0.82 9.37 -2.26
C MET A 93 -0.39 8.55 -2.78
N PRO A 94 -0.89 7.51 -2.10
CA PRO A 94 -2.04 6.73 -2.55
C PRO A 94 -3.28 7.59 -2.81
N GLY A 95 -3.54 8.57 -1.93
CA GLY A 95 -4.73 9.40 -2.03
C GLY A 95 -4.70 10.36 -3.22
N GLU A 96 -3.55 10.99 -3.50
CA GLU A 96 -3.44 11.95 -4.60
C GLU A 96 -3.36 11.31 -5.97
N PHE A 97 -2.61 10.21 -6.12
CA PHE A 97 -2.55 9.46 -7.38
C PHE A 97 -3.92 8.92 -7.76
N LEU A 98 -4.61 8.29 -6.81
CA LEU A 98 -5.93 7.72 -7.05
C LEU A 98 -6.95 8.80 -7.40
N LYS A 99 -6.95 9.95 -6.71
CA LYS A 99 -7.80 11.11 -7.04
C LYS A 99 -7.55 11.63 -8.46
N ARG A 100 -6.29 11.71 -8.90
CA ARG A 100 -5.94 12.18 -10.25
C ARG A 100 -6.36 11.19 -11.33
N GLU A 101 -6.17 9.89 -11.11
CA GLU A 101 -6.66 8.85 -12.03
C GLU A 101 -8.18 8.87 -12.15
N TYR A 102 -8.91 8.97 -11.03
CA TYR A 102 -10.37 9.10 -11.05
C TYR A 102 -10.82 10.35 -11.81
N ALA A 103 -10.17 11.50 -11.60
CA ALA A 103 -10.51 12.73 -12.29
C ALA A 103 -10.28 12.64 -13.82
N LEU A 104 -9.18 11.99 -14.25
CA LEU A 104 -8.89 11.80 -15.67
C LEU A 104 -9.89 10.83 -16.32
N LYS A 105 -10.18 9.70 -15.67
CA LYS A 105 -11.17 8.70 -16.13
C LYS A 105 -12.57 9.32 -16.22
N SER A 106 -12.96 10.09 -15.20
CA SER A 106 -14.26 10.75 -15.15
C SER A 106 -14.43 11.77 -16.29
N ARG A 107 -13.42 12.61 -16.55
CA ARG A 107 -13.44 13.56 -17.66
C ARG A 107 -13.52 12.86 -19.02
N GLY A 108 -12.77 11.77 -19.19
CA GLY A 108 -12.81 10.94 -20.40
C GLY A 108 -14.20 10.39 -20.72
N GLN A 109 -14.93 9.90 -19.70
CA GLN A 109 -16.30 9.41 -19.86
C GLN A 109 -17.28 10.51 -20.31
N HIS A 110 -17.12 11.74 -19.81
CA HIS A 110 -17.97 12.87 -20.22
C HIS A 110 -17.74 13.24 -21.69
N TYR A 111 -16.48 13.27 -22.15
CA TYR A 111 -16.18 13.51 -23.56
C TYR A 111 -16.69 12.38 -24.47
N ALA A 112 -16.57 11.13 -24.03
CA ALA A 112 -17.12 9.98 -24.77
C ALA A 112 -18.65 10.06 -24.89
N LEU A 113 -19.34 10.42 -23.80
CA LEU A 113 -20.80 10.62 -23.81
C LEU A 113 -21.20 11.78 -24.73
N ALA A 114 -20.52 12.92 -24.65
CA ALA A 114 -20.79 14.06 -25.51
C ALA A 114 -20.61 13.71 -26.99
N LEU A 115 -19.52 13.01 -27.34
CA LEU A 115 -19.27 12.54 -28.70
C LEU A 115 -20.34 11.54 -29.17
N ALA A 116 -20.74 10.59 -28.32
CA ALA A 116 -21.79 9.62 -28.64
C ALA A 116 -23.14 10.31 -28.94
N ILE A 117 -23.51 11.32 -28.15
CA ILE A 117 -24.71 12.14 -28.38
C ILE A 117 -24.59 12.90 -29.70
N CYS A 118 -23.46 13.54 -29.99
CA CYS A 118 -23.23 14.23 -31.25
C CYS A 118 -23.40 13.30 -32.47
N ILE A 119 -22.87 12.09 -32.40
CA ILE A 119 -22.99 11.10 -33.50
C ILE A 119 -24.44 10.62 -33.64
N LEU A 120 -25.16 10.40 -32.53
CA LEU A 120 -26.58 10.04 -32.54
C LEU A 120 -27.44 11.13 -33.20
N VAL A 121 -27.22 12.40 -32.83
CA VAL A 121 -27.91 13.55 -33.44
C VAL A 121 -27.59 13.64 -34.93
N PHE A 122 -26.33 13.43 -35.31
CA PHE A 122 -25.91 13.43 -36.71
C PHE A 122 -26.57 12.29 -37.51
N ALA A 123 -26.63 11.08 -36.96
CA ALA A 123 -27.32 9.96 -37.59
C ALA A 123 -28.84 10.21 -37.73
N GLY A 124 -29.47 10.80 -36.70
CA GLY A 124 -30.87 11.21 -36.76
C GLY A 124 -31.13 12.30 -37.81
N TYR A 125 -30.21 13.25 -37.96
CA TYR A 125 -30.27 14.28 -38.99
C TYR A 125 -30.16 13.69 -40.41
N LEU A 126 -29.27 12.71 -40.63
CA LEU A 126 -29.18 11.99 -41.91
C LEU A 126 -30.46 11.21 -42.23
N ALA A 127 -31.04 10.54 -41.23
CA ALA A 127 -32.32 9.85 -41.39
C ALA A 127 -33.46 10.82 -41.72
N TYR A 128 -33.47 12.02 -41.12
CA TYR A 128 -34.44 13.06 -41.43
C TYR A 128 -34.33 13.56 -42.88
N LEU A 129 -33.11 13.60 -43.45
CA LEU A 129 -32.87 13.95 -44.84
C LEU A 129 -33.30 12.86 -45.84
N GLY A 130 -33.78 11.71 -45.35
CA GLY A 130 -34.22 10.57 -46.16
C GLY A 130 -33.11 9.57 -46.48
N ASP A 131 -31.88 9.82 -46.02
CA ASP A 131 -30.74 8.90 -46.21
C ASP A 131 -30.66 7.87 -45.07
N SER A 132 -31.68 7.02 -45.02
CA SER A 132 -31.81 5.97 -44.00
C SER A 132 -30.72 4.90 -44.09
N GLU A 133 -30.17 4.67 -45.28
CA GLU A 133 -29.10 3.68 -45.48
C GLU A 133 -27.80 4.15 -44.83
N THR A 134 -27.39 5.40 -45.08
CA THR A 134 -26.18 5.97 -44.49
C THR A 134 -26.36 6.19 -42.99
N ALA A 135 -27.55 6.62 -42.54
CA ALA A 135 -27.87 6.72 -41.12
C ALA A 135 -27.74 5.37 -40.39
N GLY A 136 -28.23 4.28 -41.01
CA GLY A 136 -28.10 2.93 -40.47
C GLY A 136 -26.65 2.47 -40.32
N LYS A 137 -25.81 2.72 -41.33
CA LYS A 137 -24.37 2.39 -41.28
C LYS A 137 -23.65 3.15 -40.17
N VAL A 138 -23.94 4.46 -40.01
CA VAL A 138 -23.36 5.29 -38.94
C VAL A 138 -23.80 4.77 -37.57
N ALA A 139 -25.07 4.44 -37.38
CA ALA A 139 -25.58 3.92 -36.11
C ALA A 139 -24.91 2.58 -35.73
N ILE A 140 -24.84 1.64 -36.67
CA ILE A 140 -24.19 0.33 -36.44
C ILE A 140 -22.70 0.51 -36.15
N GLY A 141 -21.99 1.33 -36.94
CA GLY A 141 -20.56 1.59 -36.73
C GLY A 141 -20.28 2.21 -35.36
N THR A 142 -21.15 3.12 -34.90
CA THR A 142 -21.03 3.75 -33.58
C THR A 142 -21.24 2.73 -32.45
N LEU A 143 -22.24 1.85 -32.58
CA LEU A 143 -22.49 0.79 -31.61
C LEU A 143 -21.30 -0.17 -31.51
N VAL A 144 -20.79 -0.62 -32.65
CA VAL A 144 -19.61 -1.52 -32.72
C VAL A 144 -18.39 -0.84 -32.10
N GLY A 145 -18.17 0.44 -32.39
CA GLY A 145 -17.07 1.21 -31.80
C GLY A 145 -17.15 1.28 -30.28
N ILE A 146 -18.34 1.59 -29.73
CA ILE A 146 -18.56 1.65 -28.28
C ILE A 146 -18.32 0.28 -27.64
N VAL A 147 -18.94 -0.77 -28.18
CA VAL A 147 -18.77 -2.15 -27.68
C VAL A 147 -17.29 -2.56 -27.74
N GLY A 148 -16.59 -2.23 -28.83
CA GLY A 148 -15.17 -2.50 -28.99
C GLY A 148 -14.32 -1.86 -27.90
N ILE A 149 -14.55 -0.58 -27.57
CA ILE A 149 -13.85 0.12 -26.50
C ILE A 149 -14.10 -0.57 -25.14
N PHE A 150 -15.34 -0.98 -24.86
CA PHE A 150 -15.66 -1.70 -23.62
C PHE A 150 -14.98 -3.08 -23.53
N VAL A 151 -14.95 -3.83 -24.63
CA VAL A 151 -14.30 -5.15 -24.68
C VAL A 151 -12.79 -5.02 -24.51
N VAL A 152 -12.16 -4.06 -25.19
CA VAL A 152 -10.72 -3.79 -25.06
C VAL A 152 -10.38 -3.33 -23.63
N GLY A 153 -11.20 -2.46 -23.05
CA GLY A 153 -11.05 -2.03 -21.66
C GLY A 153 -11.10 -3.22 -20.69
N LYS A 154 -12.12 -4.08 -20.80
CA LYS A 154 -12.25 -5.29 -19.96
C LYS A 154 -11.09 -6.27 -20.17
N ALA A 155 -10.61 -6.42 -21.40
CA ALA A 155 -9.46 -7.27 -21.67
C ALA A 155 -8.19 -6.72 -21.01
N ALA A 156 -7.94 -5.42 -21.11
CA ALA A 156 -6.79 -4.77 -20.49
C ALA A 156 -6.77 -4.96 -18.98
N ASP A 157 -7.92 -4.84 -18.31
CA ASP A 157 -8.07 -5.08 -16.87
C ASP A 157 -7.66 -6.52 -16.50
N ILE A 158 -8.18 -7.53 -17.23
CA ILE A 158 -7.86 -8.96 -17.01
C ILE A 158 -6.38 -9.26 -17.26
N TYR A 159 -5.76 -8.64 -18.27
CA TYR A 159 -4.33 -8.81 -18.52
C TYR A 159 -3.45 -8.18 -17.44
N GLY A 160 -3.90 -7.06 -16.86
CA GLY A 160 -3.24 -6.42 -15.72
C GLY A 160 -3.21 -7.34 -14.49
N GLU A 161 -4.36 -7.94 -14.16
CA GLU A 161 -4.47 -8.87 -13.02
C GLU A 161 -3.62 -10.13 -13.21
N ARG A 162 -3.64 -10.75 -14.41
CA ARG A 162 -2.82 -11.94 -14.68
C ARG A 162 -1.31 -11.68 -14.61
N LYS A 163 -0.84 -10.50 -15.04
CA LYS A 163 0.59 -10.14 -14.91
C LYS A 163 1.03 -9.88 -13.47
N ALA A 164 0.10 -9.51 -12.59
CA ALA A 164 0.41 -9.34 -11.17
C ALA A 164 0.59 -10.69 -10.46
N ASP A 165 -0.16 -11.71 -10.88
CA ASP A 165 -0.10 -13.09 -10.34
C ASP A 165 1.12 -13.87 -10.83
N ASP A 166 1.58 -13.60 -12.07
CA ASP A 166 2.72 -14.29 -12.70
C ASP A 166 4.10 -13.71 -12.31
N LYS A 167 4.16 -12.83 -11.30
CA LYS A 167 5.44 -12.25 -10.85
C LYS A 167 6.11 -13.25 -9.89
N PRO A 168 7.28 -13.83 -10.23
CA PRO A 168 7.94 -14.77 -9.33
C PRO A 168 8.39 -14.05 -8.05
N GLU A 169 8.09 -14.67 -6.90
CA GLU A 169 8.54 -14.24 -5.56
C GLU A 169 10.07 -14.21 -5.44
#